data_AF-A0A660VAK6-F1
#
_entry.id   AF-A0A660VAK6-F1
#
_cell.length_a   1.000
_cell.length_b   1.000
_cell.length_c   1.000
_cell.angle_alpha   90.00
_cell.angle_beta   90.00
_cell.angle_gamma   90.00
#
_symmetry.space_group_name_H-M   'P 1'
#
loop_
_entity.id
_entity.type
_entity.pdbx_description
1 polymer ?
#
loop_
_entity_poly.entity_id
_entity_poly.type
_entity_poly.pdbx_seq_one_letter_code
_entity_poly.pdbx_strand_id
1 'polypeptide(L)'
;EPVYPEYLAWFYSFVLEQSEKSLAWSNQAFIADPNRQGVGAMFAYSLALNGQNDLAQHYADPLKETDQIAALTMAMVQLTQDDKQSGLDALRAVVEMSPDSFVAEKAIRLLKDHESDYIRPASLRAIREDLESKYGSRVVPDFMPPADRCSVKLLFNGSDFLYGADFSGRLVIENTSDETLIIADGGLLQGNLRVDAVLEGSLNIEIGNLLSMRFRPSQPILPGKHLSVPLDLNRGRLKRVLMTYPQADVQVYFTAYLDPIVSESGKSENRMKSIKPVHAQIRRRGVVLSRDFLLQRLDVLSKGQPGQKYRAAALFTGLLAEQVAVELSRADFKHVQVEQALLTDSVRKMLVDKDWKIRVHTLSCLLSLSVPLDGIVGEVSENLNHDKWPVRLTTMVLLSKAQPKTFQKVLDWAVQHDSYELNRRMAVALGGAQTEPETNETAPEVLD
;
A
#
# COMPACT_ATOMS: atom_id res chain seq x y z
N GLU A 1 28.25 70.46 1.37
CA GLU A 1 28.68 70.12 0.00
C GLU A 1 27.99 71.06 -0.98
N PRO A 2 28.59 71.41 -2.13
CA PRO A 2 27.89 72.20 -3.15
C PRO A 2 26.69 71.40 -3.66
N VAL A 3 25.51 72.00 -3.64
CA VAL A 3 24.32 71.42 -4.29
C VAL A 3 24.46 71.67 -5.78
N TYR A 4 24.66 70.60 -6.55
CA TYR A 4 24.78 70.70 -7.98
C TYR A 4 23.41 71.00 -8.63
N PRO A 5 23.32 71.93 -9.61
CA PRO A 5 22.05 72.33 -10.24
C PRO A 5 21.24 71.17 -10.83
N GLU A 6 21.90 70.13 -11.35
CA GLU A 6 21.27 68.93 -11.89
C GLU A 6 20.51 68.10 -10.85
N TYR A 7 20.94 68.09 -9.58
CA TYR A 7 20.19 67.43 -8.51
C TYR A 7 18.92 68.18 -8.15
N LEU A 8 18.95 69.52 -8.23
CA LEU A 8 17.75 70.33 -8.09
C LEU A 8 16.80 70.13 -9.27
N ALA A 9 17.34 70.06 -10.50
CA ALA A 9 16.55 69.73 -11.68
C ALA A 9 15.87 68.35 -11.53
N TRP A 10 16.60 67.33 -11.11
CA TRP A 10 16.06 65.99 -10.84
C TRP A 10 14.95 66.02 -9.78
N PHE A 11 15.17 66.73 -8.67
CA PHE A 11 14.18 66.85 -7.61
C PHE A 11 12.90 67.55 -8.07
N TYR A 12 13.01 68.65 -8.81
CA TYR A 12 11.85 69.34 -9.37
C TYR A 12 11.18 68.56 -10.51
N SER A 13 11.90 67.70 -11.22
CA SER A 13 11.36 66.80 -12.24
C SER A 13 10.55 65.65 -11.66
N PHE A 14 11.11 64.90 -10.71
CA PHE A 14 10.56 63.61 -10.29
C PHE A 14 9.91 63.60 -8.90
N VAL A 15 10.22 64.59 -8.05
CA VAL A 15 9.68 64.65 -6.68
C VAL A 15 8.57 65.69 -6.55
N LEU A 16 8.82 66.92 -7.00
CA LEU A 16 7.83 68.02 -6.91
C LEU A 16 7.05 68.27 -8.20
N GLU A 17 7.50 67.71 -9.33
CA GLU A 17 6.88 67.83 -10.66
C GLU A 17 6.62 69.30 -11.09
N GLN A 18 7.59 70.19 -10.90
CA GLN A 18 7.54 71.61 -11.28
C GLN A 18 8.38 71.86 -12.54
N SER A 19 7.75 71.72 -13.71
CA SER A 19 8.41 71.75 -15.04
C SER A 19 9.25 73.00 -15.30
N GLU A 20 8.75 74.18 -14.95
CA GLU A 20 9.48 75.46 -15.16
C GLU A 20 10.75 75.54 -14.31
N LYS A 21 10.68 75.12 -13.04
CA LYS A 21 11.85 75.11 -12.15
C LYS A 21 12.86 74.05 -12.58
N SER A 22 12.38 72.89 -13.02
CA SER A 22 13.24 71.85 -13.57
C SER A 22 14.03 72.36 -14.77
N LEU A 23 13.39 73.10 -15.68
CA LEU A 23 14.05 73.69 -16.84
C LEU A 23 15.07 74.76 -16.44
N ALA A 24 14.75 75.63 -15.49
CA ALA A 24 15.68 76.66 -15.01
C ALA A 24 16.97 76.03 -14.45
N TRP A 25 16.84 75.02 -13.59
CA TRP A 25 17.99 74.36 -12.96
C TRP A 25 18.77 73.46 -13.91
N SER A 26 18.09 72.72 -14.80
CA SER A 26 18.76 71.90 -15.80
C SER A 26 19.50 72.73 -16.84
N ASN A 27 18.95 73.88 -17.26
CA ASN A 27 19.64 74.82 -18.15
C ASN A 27 20.90 75.38 -17.48
N GLN A 28 20.84 75.73 -16.19
CA GLN A 28 22.01 76.17 -15.44
C GLN A 28 23.07 75.06 -15.33
N ALA A 29 22.66 73.81 -15.10
CA ALA A 29 23.57 72.66 -15.09
C ALA A 29 24.26 72.47 -16.45
N PHE A 30 23.46 72.54 -17.53
CA PHE A 30 23.92 72.34 -18.89
C PHE A 30 24.87 73.45 -19.36
N ILE A 31 24.60 74.72 -19.04
CA ILE A 31 25.51 75.83 -19.33
C ILE A 31 26.83 75.69 -18.57
N ALA A 32 26.79 75.22 -17.31
CA ALA A 32 27.97 75.08 -16.49
C ALA A 32 28.90 73.96 -16.99
N ASP A 33 28.35 72.80 -17.34
CA ASP A 33 29.12 71.66 -17.85
C ASP A 33 28.19 70.62 -18.55
N PRO A 34 28.05 70.68 -19.88
CA PRO A 34 27.21 69.74 -20.63
C PRO A 34 27.68 68.28 -20.56
N ASN A 35 28.97 68.05 -20.31
CA ASN A 35 29.59 66.72 -20.38
C ASN A 35 29.51 65.95 -19.06
N ARG A 36 29.03 66.59 -17.99
CA ARG A 36 28.85 65.94 -16.70
C ARG A 36 27.74 64.90 -16.77
N GLN A 37 27.98 63.75 -16.16
CA GLN A 37 27.06 62.62 -16.15
C GLN A 37 25.65 63.04 -15.70
N GLY A 38 24.62 62.66 -16.46
CA GLY A 38 23.21 62.94 -16.16
C GLY A 38 22.74 64.35 -16.51
N VAL A 39 23.62 65.33 -16.75
CA VAL A 39 23.21 66.71 -17.08
C VAL A 39 22.47 66.77 -18.42
N GLY A 40 23.01 66.11 -19.46
CA GLY A 40 22.36 66.05 -20.78
C GLY A 40 20.98 65.38 -20.73
N ALA A 41 20.86 64.25 -20.03
CA ALA A 41 19.59 63.53 -19.88
C ALA A 41 18.55 64.34 -19.10
N MET A 42 18.95 64.99 -17.99
CA MET A 42 18.05 65.85 -17.21
C MET A 42 17.60 67.11 -17.96
N PHE A 43 18.48 67.68 -18.78
CA PHE A 43 18.15 68.81 -19.62
C PHE A 43 17.15 68.42 -20.71
N ALA A 44 17.40 67.30 -21.40
CA ALA A 44 16.48 66.75 -22.39
C ALA A 44 15.08 66.46 -21.79
N TYR A 45 15.03 65.83 -20.62
CA TYR A 45 13.77 65.55 -19.92
C TYR A 45 13.00 66.83 -19.56
N SER A 46 13.71 67.85 -19.04
CA SER A 46 13.11 69.13 -18.70
C SER A 46 12.57 69.87 -19.93
N LEU A 47 13.21 69.74 -21.09
CA LEU A 47 12.69 70.28 -22.35
C LEU A 47 11.38 69.59 -22.76
N ALA A 48 11.31 68.26 -22.66
CA ALA A 48 10.10 67.50 -22.96
C ALA A 48 8.93 67.89 -22.03
N LEU A 49 9.18 68.04 -20.72
CA LEU A 49 8.17 68.50 -19.76
C LEU A 49 7.60 69.89 -20.08
N ASN A 50 8.34 70.72 -20.82
CA ASN A 50 7.92 72.06 -21.22
C ASN A 50 7.49 72.12 -22.71
N GLY A 51 7.18 70.98 -23.32
CA GLY A 51 6.66 70.88 -24.68
C GLY A 51 7.68 71.12 -25.80
N GLN A 52 8.97 71.20 -25.49
CA GLN A 52 10.05 71.40 -26.47
C GLN A 52 10.57 70.07 -27.00
N ASN A 53 9.69 69.27 -27.60
CA ASN A 53 9.94 67.86 -27.91
C ASN A 53 11.04 67.64 -28.96
N ASP A 54 11.15 68.52 -29.96
CA ASP A 54 12.20 68.42 -31.00
C ASP A 54 13.61 68.60 -30.40
N LEU A 55 13.75 69.56 -29.47
CA LEU A 55 15.00 69.80 -28.76
C LEU A 55 15.27 68.68 -27.74
N ALA A 56 14.26 68.25 -27.01
CA ALA A 56 14.37 67.13 -26.08
C ALA A 56 14.86 65.86 -26.78
N GLN A 57 14.32 65.56 -27.96
CA GLN A 57 14.73 64.41 -28.78
C GLN A 57 16.21 64.52 -29.19
N HIS A 58 16.64 65.69 -29.66
CA HIS A 58 18.04 65.91 -30.07
C HIS A 58 19.05 65.60 -28.95
N TYR A 59 18.74 65.98 -27.71
CA TYR A 59 19.62 65.78 -26.57
C TYR A 59 19.48 64.39 -25.92
N ALA A 60 18.30 63.76 -25.98
CA ALA A 60 18.07 62.44 -25.39
C ALA A 60 18.52 61.27 -26.29
N ASP A 61 18.42 61.40 -27.61
CA ASP A 61 18.67 60.29 -28.55
C ASP A 61 20.06 59.63 -28.39
N PRO A 62 21.17 60.38 -28.19
CA PRO A 62 22.49 59.78 -27.99
C PRO A 62 22.63 58.98 -26.68
N LEU A 63 21.73 59.19 -25.71
CA LEU A 63 21.85 58.66 -24.34
C LEU A 63 20.82 57.57 -24.03
N LYS A 64 19.77 57.42 -24.85
CA LYS A 64 18.58 56.61 -24.57
C LYS A 64 18.84 55.14 -24.21
N GLU A 65 19.91 54.55 -24.71
CA GLU A 65 20.25 53.14 -24.43
C GLU A 65 20.96 52.95 -23.08
N THR A 66 21.53 54.04 -22.51
CA THR A 66 22.43 53.98 -21.36
C THR A 66 21.94 54.77 -20.15
N ASP A 67 21.01 55.71 -20.34
CA ASP A 67 20.47 56.56 -19.29
C ASP A 67 18.93 56.45 -19.25
N GLN A 68 18.39 56.06 -18.10
CA GLN A 68 16.97 55.81 -17.91
C GLN A 68 16.10 57.07 -18.09
N ILE A 69 16.65 58.26 -17.80
CA ILE A 69 15.96 59.55 -17.93
C ILE A 69 15.90 59.97 -19.41
N ALA A 70 16.98 59.73 -20.15
CA ALA A 70 16.99 59.91 -21.60
C ALA A 70 16.02 58.94 -22.29
N ALA A 71 15.98 57.67 -21.87
CA ALA A 71 15.03 56.68 -22.35
C ALA A 71 13.58 57.11 -22.10
N LEU A 72 13.27 57.62 -20.89
CA LEU A 72 11.95 58.15 -20.55
C LEU A 72 11.59 59.36 -21.42
N THR A 73 12.55 60.25 -21.67
CA THR A 73 12.36 61.41 -22.54
C THR A 73 11.96 60.99 -23.95
N MET A 74 12.66 60.01 -24.53
CA MET A 74 12.34 59.49 -25.86
C MET A 74 10.95 58.83 -25.90
N ALA A 75 10.58 58.07 -24.88
CA ALA A 75 9.26 57.47 -24.78
C ALA A 75 8.15 58.55 -24.71
N MET A 76 8.36 59.63 -23.95
CA MET A 76 7.44 60.77 -23.90
C MET A 76 7.31 61.47 -25.24
N VAL A 77 8.41 61.70 -25.95
CA VAL A 77 8.39 62.32 -27.29
C VAL A 77 7.60 61.44 -28.26
N GLN A 78 7.82 60.13 -28.27
CA GLN A 78 7.10 59.18 -29.13
C GLN A 78 5.58 59.20 -28.86
N LEU A 79 5.17 59.28 -27.59
CA LEU A 79 3.76 59.39 -27.22
C LEU A 79 3.10 60.69 -27.73
N THR A 80 3.87 61.76 -27.93
CA THR A 80 3.37 63.01 -28.52
C THR A 80 3.37 63.04 -30.05
N GLN A 81 4.10 62.13 -30.71
CA GLN A 81 4.24 62.04 -32.17
C GLN A 81 3.22 61.08 -32.83
N ASP A 82 2.13 60.75 -32.14
CA ASP A 82 1.06 59.83 -32.57
C ASP A 82 1.51 58.36 -32.77
N ASP A 83 2.74 58.01 -32.36
CA ASP A 83 3.25 56.62 -32.33
C ASP A 83 3.03 56.01 -30.93
N LYS A 84 1.75 55.84 -30.58
CA LYS A 84 1.32 55.40 -29.24
C LYS A 84 1.92 54.04 -28.86
N GLN A 85 2.00 53.09 -29.78
CA GLN A 85 2.46 51.73 -29.46
C GLN A 85 3.96 51.71 -29.17
N SER A 86 4.77 52.34 -30.01
CA SER A 86 6.22 52.42 -29.76
C SER A 86 6.53 53.18 -28.48
N GLY A 87 5.77 54.24 -28.17
CA GLY A 87 5.90 54.97 -26.92
C GLY A 87 5.59 54.12 -25.68
N LEU A 88 4.54 53.29 -25.73
CA LEU A 88 4.21 52.36 -24.64
C LEU A 88 5.28 51.28 -24.46
N ASP A 89 5.81 50.71 -25.56
CA ASP A 89 6.86 49.70 -25.49
C ASP A 89 8.17 50.31 -24.96
N ALA A 90 8.50 51.55 -25.36
CA ALA A 90 9.62 52.31 -24.80
C ALA A 90 9.45 52.58 -23.30
N LEU A 91 8.24 52.92 -22.83
CA LEU A 91 7.97 53.07 -21.39
C LEU A 91 8.18 51.76 -20.61
N ARG A 92 7.83 50.59 -21.17
CA ARG A 92 8.11 49.30 -20.52
C ARG A 92 9.62 49.05 -20.40
N ALA A 93 10.37 49.34 -21.47
CA ALA A 93 11.83 49.24 -21.46
C ALA A 93 12.48 50.17 -20.42
N VAL A 94 11.95 51.39 -20.25
CA VAL A 94 12.40 52.34 -19.20
C VAL A 94 12.24 51.71 -17.81
N VAL A 95 11.12 51.04 -17.53
CA VAL A 95 10.90 50.37 -16.25
C VAL A 95 11.92 49.23 -16.06
N GLU A 96 12.20 48.45 -17.10
CA GLU A 96 13.14 47.33 -17.06
C GLU A 96 14.60 47.73 -16.82
N MET A 97 15.01 48.93 -17.26
CA MET A 97 16.39 49.44 -17.04
C MET A 97 16.75 49.56 -15.54
N SER A 98 15.81 50.04 -14.72
CA SER A 98 15.99 50.13 -13.27
C SER A 98 14.62 50.20 -12.57
N PRO A 99 14.00 49.05 -12.24
CA PRO A 99 12.60 48.96 -11.80
C PRO A 99 12.25 49.65 -10.48
N ASP A 100 13.24 49.96 -9.65
CA ASP A 100 13.04 50.52 -8.31
C ASP A 100 13.41 52.03 -8.25
N SER A 101 13.52 52.70 -9.39
CA SER A 101 13.80 54.15 -9.46
C SER A 101 12.51 54.99 -9.53
N PHE A 102 12.60 56.27 -9.13
CA PHE A 102 11.51 57.25 -9.34
C PHE A 102 11.18 57.45 -10.83
N VAL A 103 12.15 57.24 -11.72
CA VAL A 103 11.96 57.30 -13.18
C VAL A 103 11.08 56.14 -13.65
N ALA A 104 11.30 54.92 -13.12
CA ALA A 104 10.44 53.77 -13.38
C ALA A 104 9.03 53.97 -12.81
N GLU A 105 8.90 54.55 -11.62
CA GLU A 105 7.58 54.89 -11.06
C GLU A 105 6.82 55.88 -11.96
N LYS A 106 7.51 56.91 -12.46
CA LYS A 106 6.93 57.86 -13.42
C LYS A 106 6.52 57.19 -14.72
N ALA A 107 7.34 56.28 -15.26
CA ALA A 107 7.02 55.50 -16.44
C ALA A 107 5.79 54.59 -16.25
N ILE A 108 5.66 53.94 -15.08
CA ILE A 108 4.48 53.13 -14.73
C ILE A 108 3.21 54.00 -14.65
N ARG A 109 3.30 55.20 -14.07
CA ARG A 109 2.18 56.15 -14.04
C ARG A 109 1.76 56.55 -15.47
N LEU A 110 2.72 56.87 -16.34
CA LEU A 110 2.45 57.21 -17.74
C LEU A 110 1.83 56.02 -18.51
N LEU A 111 2.30 54.78 -18.29
CA LEU A 111 1.69 53.57 -18.86
C LEU A 111 0.21 53.48 -18.45
N LYS A 112 -0.08 53.70 -17.16
CA LYS A 112 -1.44 53.68 -16.61
C LYS A 112 -2.32 54.81 -17.17
N ASP A 113 -1.80 56.02 -17.31
CA ASP A 113 -2.51 57.17 -17.88
C ASP A 113 -2.93 56.92 -19.35
N HIS A 114 -2.20 56.06 -20.05
CA HIS A 114 -2.50 55.61 -21.41
C HIS A 114 -3.25 54.27 -21.49
N GLU A 115 -3.85 53.81 -20.39
CA GLU A 115 -4.62 52.55 -20.27
C GLU A 115 -3.80 51.27 -20.53
N SER A 116 -2.49 51.29 -20.28
CA SER A 116 -1.63 50.11 -20.34
C SER A 116 -1.14 49.71 -18.95
N ASP A 117 -1.58 48.54 -18.47
CA ASP A 117 -1.06 48.00 -17.22
C ASP A 117 0.35 47.43 -17.39
N TYR A 118 1.24 47.74 -16.44
CA TYR A 118 2.56 47.11 -16.33
C TYR A 118 2.53 45.99 -15.28
N ILE A 119 2.78 44.76 -15.72
CA ILE A 119 2.96 43.61 -14.83
C ILE A 119 4.45 43.41 -14.63
N ARG A 120 4.95 43.64 -13.40
CA ARG A 120 6.37 43.44 -13.06
C ARG A 120 6.75 41.97 -13.28
N PRO A 121 7.79 41.66 -14.07
CA PRO A 121 8.25 40.29 -14.23
C PRO A 121 8.69 39.72 -12.87
N ALA A 122 8.23 38.52 -12.54
CA ALA A 122 8.53 37.90 -11.26
C ALA A 122 10.04 37.61 -11.13
N SER A 123 10.64 38.01 -10.01
CA SER A 123 12.06 37.72 -9.76
C SER A 123 12.26 36.23 -9.55
N LEU A 124 12.95 35.58 -10.49
CA LEU A 124 13.34 34.16 -10.37
C LEU A 124 14.15 33.89 -9.10
N ARG A 125 14.92 34.88 -8.62
CA ARG A 125 15.67 34.78 -7.37
C ARG A 125 14.75 34.76 -6.16
N ALA A 126 13.75 35.65 -6.12
CA ALA A 126 12.78 35.70 -5.03
C ALA A 126 11.92 34.43 -4.98
N ILE A 127 11.51 33.91 -6.15
CA ILE A 127 10.81 32.62 -6.23
C ILE A 127 11.67 31.50 -5.68
N ARG A 128 12.96 31.45 -6.05
CA ARG A 128 13.88 30.43 -5.54
C ARG A 128 14.08 30.54 -4.02
N GLU A 129 14.34 31.74 -3.51
CA GLU A 129 14.54 31.99 -2.07
C GLU A 129 13.28 31.60 -1.26
N ASP A 130 12.08 31.89 -1.77
CA ASP A 130 10.81 31.48 -1.13
C ASP A 130 10.63 29.95 -1.15
N LEU A 131 10.93 29.30 -2.28
CA LEU A 131 10.88 27.84 -2.39
C LEU A 131 11.90 27.15 -1.48
N GLU A 132 13.14 27.65 -1.40
CA GLU A 132 14.18 27.11 -0.53
C GLU A 132 13.86 27.34 0.95
N SER A 133 13.30 28.49 1.31
CA SER A 133 12.83 28.76 2.68
C SER A 133 11.71 27.81 3.09
N LYS A 134 10.79 27.50 2.17
CA LYS A 134 9.58 26.71 2.45
C LYS A 134 9.80 25.20 2.37
N TYR A 135 10.71 24.74 1.50
CA TYR A 135 10.91 23.33 1.18
C TYR A 135 12.37 22.84 1.39
N GLY A 136 13.28 23.72 1.82
CA GLY A 136 14.71 23.42 2.01
C GLY A 136 15.55 23.61 0.75
N SER A 137 16.87 23.52 0.89
CA SER A 137 17.86 23.74 -0.19
C SER A 137 17.79 22.72 -1.35
N ARG A 138 16.95 21.69 -1.24
CA ARG A 138 16.66 20.72 -2.29
C ARG A 138 15.16 20.76 -2.60
N VAL A 139 14.77 21.73 -3.43
CA VAL A 139 13.39 21.90 -3.90
C VAL A 139 12.90 20.69 -4.71
N VAL A 140 13.82 19.90 -5.27
CA VAL A 140 13.54 18.61 -5.93
C VAL A 140 14.40 17.52 -5.24
N PRO A 141 13.80 16.52 -4.58
CA PRO A 141 14.56 15.43 -3.99
C PRO A 141 15.23 14.57 -5.07
N ASP A 142 16.39 14.00 -4.75
CA ASP A 142 17.05 13.04 -5.63
C ASP A 142 16.10 11.84 -5.83
N PHE A 143 15.79 11.51 -7.08
CA PHE A 143 14.87 10.42 -7.38
C PHE A 143 15.52 9.07 -7.04
N MET A 144 15.27 8.58 -5.83
CA MET A 144 15.70 7.25 -5.42
C MET A 144 14.76 6.18 -6.01
N PRO A 145 15.28 5.19 -6.74
CA PRO A 145 14.49 4.08 -7.26
C PRO A 145 13.74 3.34 -6.15
N PRO A 146 12.51 2.84 -6.39
CA PRO A 146 11.74 2.12 -5.38
C PRO A 146 12.46 0.92 -4.74
N ALA A 147 13.35 0.25 -5.48
CA ALA A 147 14.12 -0.89 -4.99
C ALA A 147 15.15 -0.49 -3.92
N ASP A 148 15.62 0.75 -3.94
CA ASP A 148 16.62 1.27 -3.00
C ASP A 148 15.96 1.92 -1.78
N ARG A 149 14.65 2.21 -1.86
CA ARG A 149 13.86 2.80 -0.76
C ARG A 149 13.46 1.79 0.31
N CYS A 150 13.32 0.51 -0.03
CA CYS A 150 13.00 -0.50 0.96
C CYS A 150 13.55 -1.89 0.62
N SER A 151 13.91 -2.65 1.66
CA SER A 151 14.21 -4.07 1.57
C SER A 151 13.03 -4.89 2.06
N VAL A 152 12.71 -5.98 1.37
CA VAL A 152 11.59 -6.86 1.71
C VAL A 152 12.10 -8.28 1.85
N LYS A 153 11.78 -8.94 2.98
CA LYS A 153 12.19 -10.31 3.28
C LYS A 153 11.01 -11.12 3.80
N LEU A 154 10.94 -12.39 3.43
CA LEU A 154 10.01 -13.36 3.99
C LEU A 154 10.81 -14.30 4.90
N LEU A 155 10.50 -14.28 6.19
CA LEU A 155 11.26 -14.99 7.22
C LEU A 155 10.39 -16.06 7.88
N PHE A 156 11.01 -17.16 8.29
CA PHE A 156 10.42 -18.23 9.06
C PHE A 156 11.24 -18.50 10.33
N ASN A 157 10.57 -18.93 11.39
CA ASN A 157 11.23 -19.36 12.62
C ASN A 157 11.71 -20.81 12.50
N GLY A 158 12.70 -21.02 11.63
CA GLY A 158 13.26 -22.33 11.29
C GLY A 158 13.09 -22.68 9.81
N SER A 159 13.88 -23.64 9.37
CA SER A 159 13.92 -24.11 7.98
C SER A 159 13.48 -25.57 7.83
N ASP A 160 13.39 -26.31 8.93
CA ASP A 160 13.06 -27.74 8.96
C ASP A 160 11.91 -27.98 9.94
N PHE A 161 10.82 -28.56 9.44
CA PHE A 161 9.61 -28.83 10.20
C PHE A 161 9.25 -30.32 10.14
N LEU A 162 8.77 -30.84 11.27
CA LEU A 162 8.26 -32.21 11.38
C LEU A 162 6.77 -32.26 10.99
N TYR A 163 6.27 -33.46 10.69
CA TYR A 163 4.85 -33.68 10.44
C TYR A 163 3.97 -33.16 11.60
N GLY A 164 2.91 -32.43 11.25
CA GLY A 164 1.97 -31.83 12.19
C GLY A 164 2.51 -30.61 12.96
N ALA A 165 3.75 -30.16 12.70
CA ALA A 165 4.25 -28.91 13.25
C ALA A 165 3.70 -27.72 12.44
N ASP A 166 3.30 -26.66 13.15
CA ASP A 166 2.97 -25.39 12.51
C ASP A 166 4.26 -24.61 12.17
N PHE A 167 4.22 -23.86 11.08
CA PHE A 167 5.23 -22.88 10.72
C PHE A 167 4.57 -21.53 10.50
N SER A 168 5.19 -20.47 11.03
CA SER A 168 4.72 -19.09 10.92
C SER A 168 5.69 -18.28 10.06
N GLY A 169 5.18 -17.67 8.99
CA GLY A 169 5.93 -16.73 8.17
C GLY A 169 5.81 -15.31 8.71
N ARG A 170 6.79 -14.46 8.44
CA ARG A 170 6.71 -13.01 8.65
C ARG A 170 7.28 -12.29 7.45
N LEU A 171 6.51 -11.35 6.90
CA LEU A 171 7.03 -10.41 5.92
C LEU A 171 7.64 -9.23 6.67
N VAL A 172 8.92 -8.98 6.45
CA VAL A 172 9.65 -7.84 7.00
C VAL A 172 9.91 -6.84 5.88
N ILE A 173 9.42 -5.61 6.06
CA ILE A 173 9.67 -4.47 5.17
C ILE A 173 10.51 -3.48 5.93
N GLU A 174 11.75 -3.29 5.51
CA GLU A 174 12.72 -2.37 6.10
C GLU A 174 12.84 -1.13 5.21
N ASN A 175 12.74 0.06 5.83
CA ASN A 175 12.99 1.32 5.14
C ASN A 175 14.49 1.58 5.10
N THR A 176 15.06 1.52 3.89
CA THR A 176 16.49 1.72 3.64
C THR A 176 16.81 3.14 3.16
N SER A 177 15.79 3.96 2.89
CA SER A 177 15.96 5.39 2.56
C SER A 177 16.11 6.29 3.78
N ASP A 178 16.54 7.52 3.53
CA ASP A 178 16.53 8.66 4.46
C ASP A 178 15.15 9.33 4.59
N GLU A 179 14.21 9.00 3.70
CA GLU A 179 12.82 9.45 3.74
C GLU A 179 11.91 8.48 4.52
N THR A 180 10.76 8.97 4.99
CA THR A 180 9.76 8.13 5.67
C THR A 180 8.96 7.30 4.66
N LEU A 181 8.86 5.99 4.89
CA LEU A 181 8.08 5.08 4.05
C LEU A 181 6.64 4.95 4.57
N ILE A 182 5.67 5.29 3.72
CA ILE A 182 4.24 5.24 4.03
C ILE A 182 3.56 4.16 3.16
N ILE A 183 2.76 3.30 3.81
CA ILE A 183 1.97 2.25 3.15
C ILE A 183 0.49 2.64 3.18
N ALA A 184 -0.06 3.08 2.05
CA ALA A 184 -1.42 3.62 1.91
C ALA A 184 -1.92 3.59 0.45
N ASP A 185 -3.21 3.86 0.20
CA ASP A 185 -3.83 3.78 -1.15
C ASP A 185 -3.13 4.59 -2.26
N GLY A 186 -2.39 5.66 -1.92
CA GLY A 186 -1.58 6.45 -2.85
C GLY A 186 -0.06 6.35 -2.64
N GLY A 187 0.38 5.47 -1.74
CA GLY A 187 1.80 5.31 -1.40
C GLY A 187 2.58 4.50 -2.44
N LEU A 188 3.91 4.46 -2.25
CA LEU A 188 4.81 3.57 -2.99
C LEU A 188 4.31 2.12 -2.91
N LEU A 189 3.93 1.71 -1.69
CA LEU A 189 3.27 0.45 -1.39
C LEU A 189 1.83 0.73 -0.92
N GLN A 190 0.86 -0.01 -1.45
CA GLN A 190 -0.56 0.06 -1.05
C GLN A 190 -0.93 -0.95 0.04
N GLY A 191 -0.03 -1.89 0.31
CA GLY A 191 -0.14 -2.88 1.39
C GLY A 191 -0.94 -4.12 0.99
N ASN A 192 -1.14 -4.39 -0.29
CA ASN A 192 -1.73 -5.64 -0.74
C ASN A 192 -0.63 -6.71 -0.84
N LEU A 193 -0.90 -7.90 -0.32
CA LEU A 193 0.02 -9.02 -0.29
C LEU A 193 -0.66 -10.25 -0.89
N ARG A 194 0.03 -10.92 -1.79
CA ARG A 194 -0.29 -12.28 -2.21
C ARG A 194 0.90 -13.20 -1.97
N VAL A 195 0.63 -14.40 -1.47
CA VAL A 195 1.65 -15.45 -1.32
C VAL A 195 1.19 -16.68 -2.07
N ASP A 196 2.07 -17.19 -2.92
CA ASP A 196 1.93 -18.46 -3.62
C ASP A 196 2.89 -19.48 -3.00
N ALA A 197 2.58 -20.77 -3.13
CA ALA A 197 3.43 -21.85 -2.64
C ALA A 197 3.60 -22.96 -3.69
N VAL A 198 4.81 -23.50 -3.79
CA VAL A 198 5.14 -24.66 -4.62
C VAL A 198 5.78 -25.71 -3.73
N LEU A 199 5.27 -26.93 -3.79
CA LEU A 199 5.87 -28.10 -3.14
C LEU A 199 6.67 -28.86 -4.19
N GLU A 200 7.91 -29.23 -3.84
CA GLU A 200 8.77 -30.10 -4.63
C GLU A 200 9.34 -31.24 -3.77
N GLY A 201 9.80 -32.31 -4.41
CA GLY A 201 10.39 -33.49 -3.77
C GLY A 201 9.48 -34.69 -3.91
N SER A 202 9.00 -35.25 -2.80
CA SER A 202 8.03 -36.35 -2.83
C SER A 202 6.67 -35.94 -3.41
N LEU A 203 6.35 -34.65 -3.42
CA LEU A 203 5.14 -34.10 -4.00
C LEU A 203 5.52 -32.91 -4.89
N ASN A 204 4.91 -32.81 -6.06
CA ASN A 204 5.09 -31.70 -7.00
C ASN A 204 3.74 -31.00 -7.19
N ILE A 205 3.46 -29.99 -6.37
CA ILE A 205 2.14 -29.34 -6.29
C ILE A 205 2.29 -27.82 -6.27
N GLU A 206 1.62 -27.15 -7.19
CA GLU A 206 1.50 -25.69 -7.18
C GLU A 206 0.20 -25.25 -6.49
N ILE A 207 0.33 -24.25 -5.62
CA ILE A 207 -0.75 -23.62 -4.86
C ILE A 207 -0.65 -22.12 -5.06
N GLY A 208 -1.31 -21.63 -6.11
CA GLY A 208 -1.51 -20.20 -6.32
C GLY A 208 -2.46 -19.61 -5.28
N ASN A 209 -2.23 -18.35 -4.93
CA ASN A 209 -3.05 -17.55 -4.02
C ASN A 209 -3.30 -18.25 -2.67
N LEU A 210 -2.26 -18.80 -2.06
CA LEU A 210 -2.32 -19.44 -0.74
C LEU A 210 -2.82 -18.45 0.33
N LEU A 211 -2.34 -17.22 0.25
CA LEU A 211 -2.76 -16.11 1.11
C LEU A 211 -2.92 -14.86 0.26
N SER A 212 -4.04 -14.17 0.40
CA SER A 212 -4.21 -12.80 -0.06
C SER A 212 -4.74 -11.97 1.10
N MET A 213 -4.07 -10.86 1.38
CA MET A 213 -4.46 -9.96 2.44
C MET A 213 -4.03 -8.54 2.16
N ARG A 214 -4.62 -7.62 2.91
CA ARG A 214 -4.20 -6.23 2.95
C ARG A 214 -3.72 -5.87 4.35
N PHE A 215 -2.58 -5.22 4.45
CA PHE A 215 -2.04 -4.70 5.70
C PHE A 215 -1.85 -3.19 5.61
N ARG A 216 -2.13 -2.50 6.72
CA ARG A 216 -1.90 -1.06 6.87
C ARG A 216 -1.28 -0.83 8.24
N PRO A 217 -0.01 -0.43 8.32
CA PRO A 217 0.58 -0.07 9.61
C PRO A 217 -0.10 1.20 10.15
N SER A 218 -0.26 1.27 11.47
CA SER A 218 -0.81 2.45 12.14
C SER A 218 0.15 3.64 12.16
N GLN A 219 1.44 3.39 11.93
CA GLN A 219 2.50 4.40 11.90
C GLN A 219 3.33 4.26 10.62
N PRO A 220 3.87 5.37 10.10
CA PRO A 220 4.87 5.34 9.04
C PRO A 220 6.14 4.58 9.46
N ILE A 221 6.84 4.00 8.50
CA ILE A 221 8.12 3.32 8.73
C ILE A 221 9.23 4.37 8.59
N LEU A 222 9.79 4.80 9.72
CA LEU A 222 10.89 5.78 9.75
C LEU A 222 12.19 5.22 9.11
N PRO A 223 13.14 6.08 8.69
CA PRO A 223 14.44 5.67 8.19
C PRO A 223 15.15 4.65 9.09
N GLY A 224 15.64 3.56 8.51
CA GLY A 224 16.30 2.46 9.24
C GLY A 224 15.40 1.65 10.18
N LYS A 225 14.07 1.86 10.13
CA LYS A 225 13.09 1.06 10.87
C LYS A 225 12.42 0.05 9.93
N HIS A 226 11.72 -0.91 10.54
CA HIS A 226 11.04 -1.97 9.80
C HIS A 226 9.62 -2.20 10.31
N LEU A 227 8.78 -2.73 9.41
CA LEU A 227 7.49 -3.31 9.70
C LEU A 227 7.58 -4.82 9.61
N SER A 228 6.99 -5.54 10.57
CA SER A 228 6.86 -7.00 10.55
C SER A 228 5.39 -7.39 10.47
N VAL A 229 4.99 -8.02 9.37
CA VAL A 229 3.62 -8.52 9.14
C VAL A 229 3.58 -10.04 9.35
N PRO A 230 2.88 -10.56 10.36
CA PRO A 230 2.75 -12.00 10.57
C PRO A 230 1.87 -12.63 9.49
N LEU A 231 2.30 -13.77 8.95
CA LEU A 231 1.61 -14.50 7.89
C LEU A 231 1.23 -15.91 8.37
N ASP A 232 -0.06 -16.20 8.36
CA ASP A 232 -0.59 -17.55 8.56
C ASP A 232 -0.54 -18.32 7.23
N LEU A 233 0.58 -18.99 6.97
CA LEU A 233 0.83 -19.73 5.73
C LEU A 233 0.44 -21.20 5.83
N ASN A 234 0.39 -21.78 7.05
CA ASN A 234 -0.03 -23.17 7.25
C ASN A 234 -1.56 -23.29 7.24
N ARG A 235 -2.19 -23.04 6.09
CA ARG A 235 -3.65 -23.00 5.94
C ARG A 235 -4.16 -23.63 4.65
N GLY A 236 -5.48 -23.79 4.57
CA GLY A 236 -6.20 -24.16 3.34
C GLY A 236 -5.66 -25.43 2.68
N ARG A 237 -5.44 -25.35 1.35
CA ARG A 237 -4.95 -26.47 0.55
C ARG A 237 -3.55 -26.93 0.95
N LEU A 238 -2.65 -26.01 1.30
CA LEU A 238 -1.29 -26.35 1.72
C LEU A 238 -1.31 -27.22 2.98
N LYS A 239 -2.00 -26.75 4.03
CA LYS A 239 -2.15 -27.52 5.27
C LYS A 239 -2.74 -28.90 5.02
N ARG A 240 -3.80 -28.97 4.21
CA ARG A 240 -4.45 -30.25 3.87
C ARG A 240 -3.46 -31.21 3.22
N VAL A 241 -2.76 -30.76 2.17
CA VAL A 241 -1.77 -31.59 1.46
C VAL A 241 -0.66 -32.07 2.40
N LEU A 242 -0.05 -31.18 3.18
CA LEU A 242 1.02 -31.55 4.11
C LEU A 242 0.56 -32.54 5.19
N MET A 243 -0.70 -32.45 5.61
CA MET A 243 -1.28 -33.37 6.59
C MET A 243 -1.76 -34.70 5.98
N THR A 244 -2.18 -34.72 4.71
CA THR A 244 -2.61 -35.91 3.97
C THR A 244 -1.45 -36.86 3.64
N TYR A 245 -0.22 -36.35 3.48
CA TYR A 245 0.94 -37.18 3.12
C TYR A 245 2.04 -37.15 4.21
N PRO A 246 1.87 -37.84 5.36
CA PRO A 246 2.83 -37.82 6.45
C PRO A 246 4.24 -38.29 6.05
N GLN A 247 4.34 -39.26 5.15
CA GLN A 247 5.63 -39.87 4.77
C GLN A 247 6.39 -39.09 3.70
N ALA A 248 5.72 -38.18 2.98
CA ALA A 248 6.37 -37.37 1.95
C ALA A 248 7.41 -36.40 2.54
N ASP A 249 8.60 -36.32 1.96
CA ASP A 249 9.58 -35.27 2.28
C ASP A 249 9.48 -34.19 1.21
N VAL A 250 9.17 -32.96 1.62
CA VAL A 250 8.89 -31.88 0.68
C VAL A 250 9.62 -30.59 1.03
N GLN A 251 10.14 -29.96 0.00
CA GLN A 251 10.55 -28.56 0.03
C GLN A 251 9.34 -27.72 -0.33
N VAL A 252 9.08 -26.67 0.45
CA VAL A 252 7.99 -25.71 0.20
C VAL A 252 8.62 -24.37 -0.11
N TYR A 253 8.45 -23.92 -1.34
CA TYR A 253 8.90 -22.62 -1.83
C TYR A 253 7.73 -21.66 -1.78
N PHE A 254 7.91 -20.55 -1.08
CA PHE A 254 6.95 -19.47 -1.02
C PHE A 254 7.42 -18.31 -1.89
N THR A 255 6.48 -17.71 -2.62
CA THR A 255 6.71 -16.47 -3.35
C THR A 255 5.71 -15.42 -2.88
N ALA A 256 6.21 -14.34 -2.30
CA ALA A 256 5.43 -13.21 -1.83
C ALA A 256 5.50 -12.05 -2.82
N TYR A 257 4.32 -11.57 -3.22
CA TYR A 257 4.12 -10.45 -4.13
C TYR A 257 3.55 -9.25 -3.37
N LEU A 258 4.18 -8.09 -3.53
CA LEU A 258 3.71 -6.82 -2.99
C LEU A 258 2.95 -6.05 -4.05
N ASP A 259 1.75 -5.60 -3.68
CA ASP A 259 0.78 -4.98 -4.57
C ASP A 259 0.67 -5.74 -5.89
N PRO A 260 0.25 -7.03 -5.84
CA PRO A 260 0.29 -7.90 -7.01
C PRO A 260 -0.64 -7.37 -8.11
N ILE A 261 -0.14 -7.36 -9.34
CA ILE A 261 -0.89 -7.19 -10.58
C ILE A 261 -0.78 -8.46 -11.42
N VAL A 262 -1.79 -8.71 -12.25
CA VAL A 262 -1.73 -9.79 -13.24
C VAL A 262 -1.19 -9.19 -14.54
N SER A 263 -0.06 -9.70 -15.01
CA SER A 263 0.52 -9.28 -16.29
C SER A 263 -0.30 -9.80 -17.47
N GLU A 264 -0.07 -9.26 -18.66
CA GLU A 264 -0.75 -9.69 -19.90
C GLU A 264 -0.55 -11.19 -20.20
N SER A 265 0.54 -11.78 -19.72
CA SER A 265 0.80 -13.22 -19.82
C SER A 265 0.10 -14.07 -18.74
N GLY A 266 -0.77 -13.46 -17.92
CA GLY A 266 -1.48 -14.12 -16.82
C GLY A 266 -0.63 -14.43 -15.58
N LYS A 267 0.62 -13.96 -15.52
CA LYS A 267 1.50 -14.19 -14.37
C LYS A 267 1.32 -13.11 -13.31
N SER A 268 1.43 -13.48 -12.04
CA SER A 268 1.41 -12.50 -10.94
C SER A 268 2.77 -11.85 -10.81
N GLU A 269 2.78 -10.53 -10.78
CA GLU A 269 3.98 -9.69 -10.64
C GLU A 269 3.70 -8.56 -9.65
N ASN A 270 4.73 -7.95 -9.08
CA ASN A 270 4.53 -6.76 -8.25
C ASN A 270 4.15 -5.58 -9.15
N ARG A 271 3.24 -4.71 -8.68
CA ARG A 271 2.91 -3.44 -9.36
C ARG A 271 4.16 -2.62 -9.66
N MET A 272 5.08 -2.58 -8.69
CA MET A 272 6.38 -1.92 -8.82
C MET A 272 7.42 -2.90 -9.36
N LYS A 273 7.70 -2.83 -10.67
CA LYS A 273 8.61 -3.78 -11.36
C LYS A 273 10.03 -3.83 -10.77
N SER A 274 10.51 -2.73 -10.19
CA SER A 274 11.83 -2.66 -9.57
C SER A 274 11.92 -3.45 -8.25
N ILE A 275 10.81 -3.64 -7.56
CA ILE A 275 10.74 -4.48 -6.36
C ILE A 275 10.39 -5.90 -6.81
N LYS A 276 11.36 -6.81 -6.77
CA LYS A 276 11.13 -8.21 -7.16
C LYS A 276 10.28 -8.95 -6.12
N PRO A 277 9.50 -9.98 -6.53
CA PRO A 277 8.87 -10.89 -5.59
C PRO A 277 9.90 -11.52 -4.64
N VAL A 278 9.50 -11.74 -3.40
CA VAL A 278 10.39 -12.27 -2.36
C VAL A 278 10.17 -13.77 -2.23
N HIS A 279 11.27 -14.52 -2.20
CA HIS A 279 11.23 -15.97 -2.09
C HIS A 279 11.72 -16.43 -0.72
N ALA A 280 11.12 -17.49 -0.21
CA ALA A 280 11.59 -18.19 0.97
C ALA A 280 11.31 -19.68 0.86
N GLN A 281 12.11 -20.49 1.54
CA GLN A 281 12.04 -21.94 1.47
C GLN A 281 12.04 -22.54 2.86
N ILE A 282 11.21 -23.55 3.06
CA ILE A 282 11.26 -24.44 4.22
C ILE A 282 11.20 -25.89 3.74
N ARG A 283 11.65 -26.81 4.59
CA ARG A 283 11.52 -28.25 4.40
C ARG A 283 10.55 -28.82 5.42
N ARG A 284 9.61 -29.65 4.96
CA ARG A 284 8.79 -30.50 5.82
C ARG A 284 9.26 -31.94 5.64
N ARG A 285 9.88 -32.48 6.68
CA ARG A 285 10.43 -33.84 6.67
C ARG A 285 9.33 -34.89 6.72
N GLY A 286 9.46 -35.92 5.90
CA GLY A 286 8.60 -37.08 5.94
C GLY A 286 8.79 -37.88 7.22
N VAL A 287 7.72 -38.49 7.71
CA VAL A 287 7.79 -39.44 8.83
C VAL A 287 8.41 -40.74 8.32
N VAL A 288 9.57 -41.10 8.85
CA VAL A 288 10.20 -42.40 8.57
C VAL A 288 9.54 -43.46 9.45
N LEU A 289 8.73 -44.32 8.82
CA LEU A 289 8.05 -45.39 9.53
C LEU A 289 8.99 -46.59 9.73
N SER A 290 9.21 -46.93 11.01
CA SER A 290 9.79 -48.21 11.43
C SER A 290 8.77 -48.98 12.28
N ARG A 291 8.98 -50.29 12.45
CA ARG A 291 8.14 -51.12 13.31
C ARG A 291 8.10 -50.56 14.74
N ASP A 292 9.26 -50.24 15.30
CA ASP A 292 9.37 -49.71 16.67
C ASP A 292 8.68 -48.35 16.80
N PHE A 293 8.79 -47.49 15.79
CA PHE A 293 8.11 -46.20 15.78
C PHE A 293 6.58 -46.37 15.81
N LEU A 294 6.04 -47.28 14.98
CA LEU A 294 4.59 -47.56 14.97
C LEU A 294 4.13 -48.16 16.30
N LEU A 295 4.86 -49.12 16.87
CA LEU A 295 4.54 -49.71 18.19
C LEU A 295 4.53 -48.65 19.29
N GLN A 296 5.53 -47.76 19.33
CA GLN A 296 5.56 -46.65 20.28
C GLN A 296 4.35 -45.71 20.12
N ARG A 297 3.92 -45.45 18.87
CA ARG A 297 2.73 -44.61 18.61
C ARG A 297 1.43 -45.31 19.01
N LEU A 298 1.34 -46.63 18.84
CA LEU A 298 0.21 -47.43 19.31
C LEU A 298 0.12 -47.45 20.84
N ASP A 299 1.25 -47.58 21.54
CA ASP A 299 1.29 -47.54 23.01
C ASP A 299 0.81 -46.18 23.55
N VAL A 300 1.17 -45.09 22.86
CA VAL A 300 0.72 -43.73 23.19
C VAL A 300 -0.81 -43.59 23.15
N LEU A 301 -1.51 -44.31 22.26
CA LEU A 301 -2.98 -44.27 22.21
C LEU A 301 -3.59 -44.70 23.55
N SER A 302 -2.97 -45.69 24.21
CA SER A 302 -3.49 -46.24 25.46
C SER A 302 -2.98 -45.48 26.69
N LYS A 303 -1.68 -45.18 26.74
CA LYS A 303 -0.98 -44.72 27.96
C LYS A 303 -0.37 -43.32 27.86
N GLY A 304 -0.43 -42.70 26.68
CA GLY A 304 0.21 -41.42 26.43
C GLY A 304 -0.49 -40.23 27.07
N GLN A 305 0.27 -39.16 27.27
CA GLN A 305 -0.27 -37.86 27.69
C GLN A 305 -1.11 -37.21 26.57
N PRO A 306 -2.06 -36.30 26.87
CA PRO A 306 -2.95 -35.72 25.86
C PRO A 306 -2.21 -35.14 24.64
N GLY A 307 -1.11 -34.41 24.86
CA GLY A 307 -0.27 -33.87 23.77
C GLY A 307 0.31 -34.93 22.83
N GLN A 308 0.68 -36.09 23.38
CA GLN A 308 1.20 -37.22 22.60
C GLN A 308 0.06 -37.92 21.84
N LYS A 309 -1.11 -38.07 22.47
CA LYS A 309 -2.31 -38.63 21.85
C LYS A 309 -2.80 -37.78 20.67
N TYR A 310 -2.80 -36.45 20.78
CA TYR A 310 -3.13 -35.57 19.65
C TYR A 310 -2.22 -35.83 18.44
N ARG A 311 -0.90 -35.89 18.67
CA ARG A 311 0.06 -36.17 17.59
C ARG A 311 -0.12 -37.56 17.00
N ALA A 312 -0.41 -38.56 17.83
CA ALA A 312 -0.67 -39.92 17.37
C ALA A 312 -1.97 -40.02 16.56
N ALA A 313 -3.06 -39.39 17.01
CA ALA A 313 -4.33 -39.32 16.29
C ALA A 313 -4.14 -38.64 14.92
N ALA A 314 -3.49 -37.47 14.88
CA ALA A 314 -3.18 -36.79 13.62
C ALA A 314 -2.34 -37.66 12.68
N LEU A 315 -1.33 -38.36 13.20
CA LEU A 315 -0.51 -39.28 12.41
C LEU A 315 -1.32 -40.45 11.85
N PHE A 316 -2.08 -41.19 12.66
CA PHE A 316 -2.84 -42.35 12.17
C PHE A 316 -3.93 -41.95 11.19
N THR A 317 -4.64 -40.84 11.45
CA THR A 317 -5.60 -40.31 10.48
C THR A 317 -4.90 -39.83 9.20
N GLY A 318 -3.73 -39.21 9.30
CA GLY A 318 -2.92 -38.81 8.16
C GLY A 318 -2.42 -39.99 7.33
N LEU A 319 -1.97 -41.07 7.96
CA LEU A 319 -1.53 -42.29 7.26
C LEU A 319 -2.70 -42.98 6.55
N LEU A 320 -3.88 -43.01 7.17
CA LEU A 320 -5.09 -43.53 6.53
C LEU A 320 -5.49 -42.65 5.32
N ALA A 321 -5.40 -41.33 5.44
CA ALA A 321 -5.61 -40.40 4.34
C ALA A 321 -4.59 -40.59 3.21
N GLU A 322 -3.32 -40.83 3.55
CA GLU A 322 -2.23 -41.07 2.59
C GLU A 322 -2.52 -42.31 1.74
N GLN A 323 -2.99 -43.40 2.33
CA GLN A 323 -3.31 -44.63 1.58
C GLN A 323 -4.38 -44.39 0.53
N VAL A 324 -5.48 -43.78 0.93
CA VAL A 324 -6.58 -43.43 0.02
C VAL A 324 -6.08 -42.48 -1.08
N ALA A 325 -5.26 -41.50 -0.71
CA ALA A 325 -4.71 -40.55 -1.67
C ALA A 325 -3.74 -41.21 -2.66
N VAL A 326 -2.85 -42.10 -2.21
CA VAL A 326 -1.90 -42.83 -3.07
C VAL A 326 -2.63 -43.73 -4.05
N GLU A 327 -3.67 -44.44 -3.60
CA GLU A 327 -4.52 -45.27 -4.46
C GLU A 327 -5.19 -44.46 -5.57
N LEU A 328 -5.67 -43.25 -5.26
CA LEU A 328 -6.37 -42.39 -6.21
C LEU A 328 -5.43 -41.58 -7.14
N SER A 329 -4.29 -41.11 -6.62
CA SER A 329 -3.45 -40.12 -7.28
C SER A 329 -2.18 -40.67 -7.91
N ARG A 330 -1.85 -41.95 -7.67
CA ARG A 330 -0.57 -42.57 -8.07
C ARG A 330 0.64 -41.70 -7.69
N ALA A 331 0.61 -41.10 -6.49
CA ALA A 331 1.73 -40.31 -6.00
C ALA A 331 3.01 -41.17 -5.98
N ASP A 332 3.98 -40.79 -6.81
CA ASP A 332 5.20 -41.57 -7.04
C ASP A 332 6.29 -41.14 -6.04
N PHE A 333 6.14 -41.57 -4.79
CA PHE A 333 7.21 -41.44 -3.80
C PHE A 333 7.28 -42.69 -2.91
N LYS A 334 8.50 -42.96 -2.44
CA LYS A 334 8.77 -44.09 -1.55
C LYS A 334 8.04 -43.90 -0.23
N HIS A 335 7.12 -44.80 0.08
CA HIS A 335 6.39 -44.84 1.34
C HIS A 335 6.30 -46.28 1.85
N VAL A 336 6.10 -46.43 3.15
CA VAL A 336 5.83 -47.71 3.79
C VAL A 336 4.33 -47.91 3.84
N GLN A 337 3.85 -48.98 3.24
CA GLN A 337 2.44 -49.37 3.34
C GLN A 337 2.20 -50.03 4.69
N VAL A 338 1.40 -49.37 5.54
CA VAL A 338 0.92 -49.93 6.81
C VAL A 338 -0.35 -50.73 6.55
N GLU A 339 -0.63 -51.75 7.35
CA GLU A 339 -1.88 -52.49 7.23
C GLU A 339 -3.08 -51.57 7.51
N GLN A 340 -4.03 -51.48 6.56
CA GLN A 340 -5.20 -50.59 6.68
C GLN A 340 -6.00 -50.90 7.95
N ALA A 341 -6.19 -52.18 8.28
CA ALA A 341 -6.91 -52.61 9.48
C ALA A 341 -6.27 -52.03 10.77
N LEU A 342 -4.94 -51.96 10.84
CA LEU A 342 -4.22 -51.38 11.97
C LEU A 342 -4.46 -49.87 12.07
N LEU A 343 -4.45 -49.16 10.94
CA LEU A 343 -4.73 -47.72 10.91
C LEU A 343 -6.18 -47.42 11.32
N THR A 344 -7.13 -48.18 10.77
CA THR A 344 -8.56 -48.08 11.08
C THR A 344 -8.83 -48.36 12.56
N ASP A 345 -8.25 -49.42 13.13
CA ASP A 345 -8.38 -49.73 14.57
C ASP A 345 -7.74 -48.64 15.46
N SER A 346 -6.61 -48.08 15.03
CA SER A 346 -5.95 -46.98 15.74
C SER A 346 -6.82 -45.73 15.81
N VAL A 347 -7.44 -45.34 14.69
CA VAL A 347 -8.38 -44.22 14.63
C VAL A 347 -9.63 -44.52 15.46
N ARG A 348 -10.17 -45.74 15.36
CA ARG A 348 -11.32 -46.20 16.14
C ARG A 348 -11.08 -46.02 17.64
N LYS A 349 -9.94 -46.48 18.15
CA LYS A 349 -9.54 -46.32 19.57
C LYS A 349 -9.55 -44.86 20.02
N MET A 350 -9.18 -43.91 19.15
CA MET A 350 -9.20 -42.48 19.46
C MET A 350 -10.60 -41.86 19.43
N LEU A 351 -11.50 -42.37 18.59
CA LEU A 351 -12.90 -41.94 18.55
C LEU A 351 -13.69 -42.33 19.80
N VAL A 352 -13.20 -43.33 20.55
CA VAL A 352 -13.79 -43.78 21.81
C VAL A 352 -12.93 -43.46 23.05
N ASP A 353 -11.92 -42.59 22.91
CA ASP A 353 -11.03 -42.22 24.03
C ASP A 353 -11.83 -41.62 25.21
N LYS A 354 -11.34 -41.78 26.43
CA LYS A 354 -12.00 -41.21 27.62
C LYS A 354 -11.95 -39.69 27.64
N ASP A 355 -10.90 -39.10 27.06
CA ASP A 355 -10.79 -37.65 26.91
C ASP A 355 -11.55 -37.19 25.65
N TRP A 356 -12.69 -36.54 25.87
CA TRP A 356 -13.53 -35.99 24.80
C TRP A 356 -12.76 -35.04 23.86
N LYS A 357 -11.70 -34.38 24.32
CA LYS A 357 -10.90 -33.48 23.48
C LYS A 357 -10.11 -34.26 22.42
N ILE A 358 -9.62 -35.46 22.75
CA ILE A 358 -8.98 -36.37 21.79
C ILE A 358 -9.99 -36.80 20.73
N ARG A 359 -11.23 -37.10 21.12
CA ARG A 359 -12.31 -37.43 20.17
C ARG A 359 -12.57 -36.27 19.20
N VAL A 360 -12.75 -35.06 19.72
CA VAL A 360 -12.95 -33.85 18.89
C VAL A 360 -11.79 -33.63 17.92
N HIS A 361 -10.56 -33.77 18.40
CA HIS A 361 -9.39 -33.62 17.55
C HIS A 361 -9.35 -34.67 16.44
N THR A 362 -9.63 -35.93 16.77
CA THR A 362 -9.67 -37.05 15.81
C THR A 362 -10.76 -36.82 14.76
N LEU A 363 -11.97 -36.44 15.17
CA LEU A 363 -13.07 -36.07 14.28
C LEU A 363 -12.70 -34.89 13.38
N SER A 364 -12.00 -33.89 13.93
CA SER A 364 -11.51 -32.73 13.17
C SER A 364 -10.45 -33.13 12.13
N CYS A 365 -9.56 -34.07 12.46
CA CYS A 365 -8.60 -34.62 11.50
C CYS A 365 -9.31 -35.38 10.36
N LEU A 366 -10.26 -36.26 10.69
CA LEU A 366 -11.06 -37.00 9.70
C LEU A 366 -11.78 -36.03 8.74
N LEU A 367 -12.40 -34.99 9.30
CA LEU A 367 -13.10 -33.94 8.55
C LEU A 367 -12.14 -33.14 7.65
N SER A 368 -10.98 -32.75 8.19
CA SER A 368 -10.04 -31.86 7.48
C SER A 368 -9.33 -32.55 6.32
N LEU A 369 -9.09 -33.86 6.48
CA LEU A 369 -8.39 -34.71 5.50
C LEU A 369 -9.35 -35.46 4.58
N SER A 370 -10.67 -35.31 4.76
CA SER A 370 -11.71 -35.98 3.98
C SER A 370 -11.51 -37.50 3.91
N VAL A 371 -11.16 -38.12 5.05
CA VAL A 371 -10.91 -39.56 5.11
C VAL A 371 -12.23 -40.31 4.95
N PRO A 372 -12.31 -41.34 4.07
CA PRO A 372 -13.46 -42.23 4.00
C PRO A 372 -13.75 -42.86 5.36
N LEU A 373 -15.04 -42.95 5.71
CA LEU A 373 -15.45 -43.45 7.03
C LEU A 373 -15.69 -44.97 7.05
N ASP A 374 -15.40 -45.68 5.97
CA ASP A 374 -15.59 -47.13 5.86
C ASP A 374 -14.86 -47.86 6.99
N GLY A 375 -15.59 -48.69 7.75
CA GLY A 375 -15.06 -49.40 8.93
C GLY A 375 -14.98 -48.58 10.23
N ILE A 376 -15.32 -47.28 10.23
CA ILE A 376 -15.40 -46.43 11.43
C ILE A 376 -16.71 -45.61 11.56
N VAL A 377 -17.66 -45.74 10.62
CA VAL A 377 -18.94 -45.00 10.65
C VAL A 377 -19.70 -45.21 11.97
N GLY A 378 -19.67 -46.44 12.52
CA GLY A 378 -20.35 -46.78 13.77
C GLY A 378 -19.85 -45.95 14.94
N GLU A 379 -18.53 -45.96 15.18
CA GLU A 379 -17.90 -45.23 16.28
C GLU A 379 -17.96 -43.71 16.08
N VAL A 380 -17.93 -43.23 14.82
CA VAL A 380 -18.22 -41.81 14.54
C VAL A 380 -19.66 -41.49 14.92
N SER A 381 -20.64 -42.32 14.54
CA SER A 381 -22.07 -42.07 14.80
C SER A 381 -22.43 -42.10 16.28
N GLU A 382 -21.80 -42.98 17.08
CA GLU A 382 -22.00 -43.02 18.54
C GLU A 382 -21.69 -41.67 19.20
N ASN A 383 -20.76 -40.90 18.64
CA ASN A 383 -20.38 -39.59 19.16
C ASN A 383 -21.48 -38.50 18.96
N LEU A 384 -22.55 -38.77 18.21
CA LEU A 384 -23.74 -37.91 18.15
C LEU A 384 -24.50 -37.86 19.49
N ASN A 385 -24.38 -38.90 20.32
CA ASN A 385 -25.05 -38.97 21.63
C ASN A 385 -24.14 -38.59 22.79
N HIS A 386 -22.94 -38.05 22.52
CA HIS A 386 -21.96 -37.72 23.54
C HIS A 386 -22.44 -36.59 24.47
N ASP A 387 -22.10 -36.62 25.76
CA ASP A 387 -22.52 -35.62 26.75
C ASP A 387 -21.98 -34.22 26.42
N LYS A 388 -20.72 -34.14 25.98
CA LYS A 388 -20.08 -32.90 25.54
C LYS A 388 -20.54 -32.44 24.16
N TRP A 389 -21.11 -31.24 24.10
CA TRP A 389 -21.58 -30.62 22.86
C TRP A 389 -20.53 -30.49 21.74
N PRO A 390 -19.22 -30.23 21.99
CA PRO A 390 -18.25 -30.09 20.88
C PRO A 390 -18.01 -31.39 20.13
N VAL A 391 -18.15 -32.53 20.81
CA VAL A 391 -18.06 -33.86 20.20
C VAL A 391 -19.23 -34.04 19.23
N ARG A 392 -20.47 -33.84 19.71
CA ARG A 392 -21.67 -33.91 18.88
C ARG A 392 -21.61 -32.97 17.67
N LEU A 393 -21.19 -31.72 17.89
CA LEU A 393 -21.07 -30.72 16.82
C LEU A 393 -20.09 -31.15 15.72
N THR A 394 -18.89 -31.60 16.11
CA THR A 394 -17.86 -32.01 15.14
C THR A 394 -18.29 -33.26 14.39
N THR A 395 -18.91 -34.23 15.09
CA THR A 395 -19.48 -35.42 14.47
C THR A 395 -20.57 -35.09 13.47
N MET A 396 -21.49 -34.19 13.81
CA MET A 396 -22.57 -33.77 12.93
C MET A 396 -22.04 -33.11 11.64
N VAL A 397 -21.02 -32.25 11.76
CA VAL A 397 -20.36 -31.63 10.59
C VAL A 397 -19.61 -32.66 9.74
N LEU A 398 -18.99 -33.66 10.36
CA LEU A 398 -18.29 -34.74 9.65
C LEU A 398 -19.27 -35.61 8.86
N LEU A 399 -20.33 -36.10 9.51
CA LEU A 399 -21.29 -37.01 8.91
C LEU A 399 -22.17 -36.32 7.85
N SER A 400 -22.54 -35.05 8.03
CA SER A 400 -23.30 -34.32 7.01
C SER A 400 -22.52 -34.19 5.70
N LYS A 401 -21.19 -34.04 5.77
CA LYS A 401 -20.32 -33.99 4.59
C LYS A 401 -20.02 -35.36 4.01
N ALA A 402 -19.83 -36.37 4.85
CA ALA A 402 -19.51 -37.73 4.40
C ALA A 402 -20.75 -38.44 3.79
N GLN A 403 -21.95 -38.13 4.28
CA GLN A 403 -23.19 -38.82 3.93
C GLN A 403 -24.36 -37.86 3.65
N PRO A 404 -24.22 -36.91 2.70
CA PRO A 404 -25.20 -35.83 2.52
C PRO A 404 -26.60 -36.31 2.17
N LYS A 405 -26.74 -37.48 1.53
CA LYS A 405 -28.04 -38.02 1.11
C LYS A 405 -28.85 -38.64 2.25
N THR A 406 -28.19 -39.22 3.25
CA THR A 406 -28.84 -40.01 4.30
C THR A 406 -28.88 -39.30 5.65
N PHE A 407 -28.07 -38.24 5.82
CA PHE A 407 -27.91 -37.58 7.11
C PHE A 407 -28.98 -36.51 7.43
N GLN A 408 -29.85 -36.16 6.48
CA GLN A 408 -30.85 -35.10 6.63
C GLN A 408 -31.74 -35.28 7.87
N LYS A 409 -32.27 -36.49 8.10
CA LYS A 409 -33.14 -36.78 9.25
C LYS A 409 -32.47 -36.50 10.60
N VAL A 410 -31.15 -36.71 10.68
CA VAL A 410 -30.37 -36.44 11.90
C VAL A 410 -30.22 -34.93 12.09
N LEU A 411 -30.03 -34.16 11.02
CA LEU A 411 -29.99 -32.70 11.07
C LEU A 411 -31.34 -32.14 11.54
N ASP A 412 -32.45 -32.59 10.95
CA ASP A 412 -33.80 -32.14 11.32
C ASP A 412 -34.10 -32.45 12.79
N TRP A 413 -33.73 -33.65 13.26
CA TRP A 413 -33.85 -34.03 14.66
C TRP A 413 -33.00 -33.12 15.57
N ALA A 414 -31.74 -32.88 15.20
CA ALA A 414 -30.81 -32.09 16.01
C ALA A 414 -31.24 -30.62 16.13
N VAL A 415 -31.87 -30.05 15.10
CA VAL A 415 -32.44 -28.69 15.13
C VAL A 415 -33.45 -28.54 16.27
N GLN A 416 -34.23 -29.57 16.56
CA GLN A 416 -35.31 -29.53 17.55
C GLN A 416 -34.86 -30.02 18.93
N HIS A 417 -34.01 -31.05 18.97
CA HIS A 417 -33.78 -31.85 20.17
C HIS A 417 -32.37 -31.74 20.77
N ASP A 418 -31.37 -31.16 20.09
CA ASP A 418 -30.05 -31.01 20.72
C ASP A 418 -30.14 -30.03 21.90
N SER A 419 -29.63 -30.44 23.05
CA SER A 419 -29.62 -29.65 24.29
C SER A 419 -28.85 -28.33 24.16
N TYR A 420 -27.89 -28.23 23.25
CA TYR A 420 -27.00 -27.07 23.12
C TYR A 420 -27.32 -26.21 21.88
N GLU A 421 -27.45 -24.91 22.10
CA GLU A 421 -27.92 -23.99 21.06
C GLU A 421 -26.99 -23.91 19.84
N LEU A 422 -25.65 -23.93 20.04
CA LEU A 422 -24.71 -23.90 18.91
C LEU A 422 -24.85 -25.13 18.01
N ASN A 423 -25.22 -26.29 18.57
CA ASN A 423 -25.46 -27.49 17.78
C ASN A 423 -26.73 -27.35 16.96
N ARG A 424 -27.82 -26.85 17.56
CA ARG A 424 -29.06 -26.56 16.81
C ARG A 424 -28.82 -25.57 15.66
N ARG A 425 -28.11 -24.47 15.93
CA ARG A 425 -27.75 -23.47 14.91
C ARG A 425 -26.86 -24.06 13.81
N MET A 426 -25.90 -24.91 14.17
CA MET A 426 -25.05 -25.61 13.18
C MET A 426 -25.88 -26.60 12.35
N ALA A 427 -26.82 -27.32 12.94
CA ALA A 427 -27.71 -28.22 12.21
C ALA A 427 -28.53 -27.47 11.16
N VAL A 428 -29.07 -26.30 11.51
CA VAL A 428 -29.73 -25.38 10.55
C VAL A 428 -28.77 -24.94 9.46
N ALA A 429 -27.55 -24.51 9.80
CA ALA A 429 -26.55 -24.07 8.82
C ALA A 429 -26.10 -25.20 7.86
N LEU A 430 -26.23 -26.45 8.27
CA LEU A 430 -25.97 -27.64 7.46
C LEU A 430 -27.19 -28.10 6.64
N GLY A 431 -28.33 -27.41 6.74
CA GLY A 431 -29.54 -27.66 5.95
C GLY A 431 -30.67 -28.36 6.70
N GLY A 432 -30.61 -28.49 8.03
CA GLY A 432 -31.69 -29.03 8.85
C GLY A 432 -32.93 -28.13 8.86
N ALA A 433 -34.11 -28.71 8.70
CA ALA A 433 -35.38 -27.99 8.73
C ALA A 433 -35.90 -27.82 10.18
N GLN A 434 -36.35 -26.62 10.51
CA GLN A 434 -37.27 -26.44 11.64
C GLN A 434 -38.64 -26.92 11.16
N THR A 435 -39.21 -27.96 11.76
CA THR A 435 -40.66 -28.17 11.61
C THR A 435 -41.35 -27.03 12.33
N GLU A 436 -42.22 -26.31 11.61
CA GLU A 436 -43.19 -25.42 12.25
C GLU A 436 -43.97 -26.21 13.30
N PRO A 437 -44.23 -25.65 14.49
CA PRO A 437 -45.02 -26.34 15.50
C PRO A 437 -46.38 -26.67 14.89
N GLU A 438 -46.78 -27.94 14.94
CA GLU A 438 -48.16 -28.34 14.63
C GLU A 438 -49.08 -27.52 15.54
N THR A 439 -49.78 -26.55 14.96
CA THR A 439 -50.94 -25.90 15.57
C THR A 439 -51.97 -27.00 15.81
N ASN A 440 -51.97 -27.57 17.01
CA ASN A 440 -53.11 -28.31 17.55
C ASN A 440 -54.27 -27.32 17.75
N GLU A 441 -54.98 -26.99 16.66
CA GLU A 441 -56.36 -26.54 16.74
C GLU A 441 -57.24 -27.76 17.06
N THR A 442 -57.27 -28.18 18.32
CA THR A 442 -58.46 -28.81 18.86
C THR A 442 -59.43 -27.70 19.23
N ALA A 443 -60.38 -27.44 18.33
CA ALA A 443 -61.56 -26.63 18.63
C ALA A 443 -62.32 -27.24 19.82
N PRO A 444 -62.77 -26.44 20.81
CA PRO A 444 -63.63 -26.97 21.86
C PRO A 444 -65.00 -27.34 21.27
N GLU A 445 -65.41 -28.60 21.47
CA GLU A 445 -66.80 -29.03 21.34
C GLU A 445 -67.69 -28.15 22.23
N VAL A 446 -68.60 -27.42 21.60
CA VAL A 446 -69.72 -26.77 22.26
C VAL A 446 -70.73 -27.88 22.61
N LEU A 447 -70.88 -28.16 23.90
CA LEU A 447 -72.03 -28.88 24.44
C LEU A 447 -73.11 -27.85 24.82
N ASP A 448 -74.24 -27.98 24.12
CA ASP A 448 -75.60 -27.44 24.32
C ASP A 448 -75.82 -25.95 24.64
#